data_AF-A0A7C7CV78-F1
#
_entry.id   AF-A0A7C7CV78-F1
#
_cell.length_a   1.000
_cell.length_b   1.000
_cell.length_c   1.000
_cell.angle_alpha   90.00
_cell.angle_beta   90.00
_cell.angle_gamma   90.00
#
_symmetry.space_group_name_H-M   'P 1'
#
loop_
_entity.id
_entity.type
_entity.pdbx_description
1 polymer ?
#
loop_
_entity_poly.entity_id
_entity_poly.type
_entity_poly.pdbx_seq_one_letter_code
_entity_poly.pdbx_strand_id
1 'polypeptide(L)'
;PQTNLVYKSKNGRILANNDERVAIFCKGTLATLPHLFWKPDVFLCNGWQSSFLPALYKEEYASKDFYENIKTALMVHSMDDEYTNFGQAAFEKAGLKIPASMKKGNVNAYEAAAESVDLIIALESPSNNITEKLLKLPAVKAKKKKLVTVKVPEGEMLDYQPVADKLDKVFEKLNS
;
A
#
# COMPACT_ATOMS: atom_id res chain seq x y z
N PRO A 1 26.86 5.97 11.51
CA PRO A 1 25.76 6.95 11.32
C PRO A 1 24.71 6.42 10.33
N GLN A 2 23.45 6.32 10.73
CA GLN A 2 22.36 6.05 9.77
C GLN A 2 22.24 7.25 8.83
N THR A 3 22.00 6.98 7.54
CA THR A 3 21.85 8.01 6.51
C THR A 3 20.49 8.69 6.65
N ASN A 4 20.43 10.02 6.53
CA ASN A 4 19.16 10.78 6.46
C ASN A 4 18.48 10.68 5.10
N LEU A 5 19.04 9.90 4.17
CA LEU A 5 18.47 9.65 2.86
C LEU A 5 17.34 8.62 2.94
N VAL A 6 16.25 8.89 2.25
CA VAL A 6 15.01 8.10 2.33
C VAL A 6 15.09 6.86 1.44
N TYR A 7 15.29 7.02 0.12
CA TYR A 7 15.21 5.90 -0.84
C TYR A 7 16.50 5.58 -1.58
N LYS A 8 17.29 6.61 -1.94
CA LYS A 8 18.53 6.49 -2.71
C LYS A 8 19.71 7.01 -1.90
N SER A 9 20.85 6.37 -2.04
CA SER A 9 22.12 6.87 -1.51
C SER A 9 22.62 8.07 -2.33
N LYS A 10 23.69 8.74 -1.86
CA LYS A 10 24.24 9.95 -2.52
C LYS A 10 24.67 9.72 -3.97
N ASN A 11 24.97 8.48 -4.37
CA ASN A 11 25.35 8.14 -5.74
C ASN A 11 24.17 7.67 -6.61
N GLY A 12 22.93 7.82 -6.13
CA GLY A 12 21.71 7.46 -6.86
C GLY A 12 21.29 5.99 -6.73
N ARG A 13 22.08 5.11 -6.11
CA ARG A 13 21.68 3.71 -5.89
C ARG A 13 20.57 3.59 -4.86
N ILE A 14 19.57 2.77 -5.14
CA ILE A 14 18.53 2.37 -4.19
C ILE A 14 19.18 1.79 -2.93
N LEU A 15 18.65 2.20 -1.77
CA LEU A 15 19.06 1.64 -0.50
C LEU A 15 18.50 0.22 -0.37
N ALA A 16 19.40 -0.76 -0.18
CA ALA A 16 19.06 -2.18 -0.17
C ALA A 16 18.11 -2.61 0.96
N ASN A 17 17.89 -1.77 1.97
CA ASN A 17 17.02 -2.04 3.11
C ASN A 17 15.75 -1.16 3.14
N ASN A 18 15.33 -0.62 1.99
CA ASN A 18 14.11 0.20 1.91
C ASN A 18 12.85 -0.58 2.30
N ASP A 19 12.74 -1.83 1.89
CA ASP A 19 11.65 -2.73 2.27
C ASP A 19 11.58 -2.94 3.79
N GLU A 20 12.72 -3.15 4.47
CA GLU A 20 12.79 -3.24 5.93
C GLU A 20 12.37 -1.92 6.60
N ARG A 21 12.78 -0.77 6.06
CA ARG A 21 12.36 0.55 6.58
C ARG A 21 10.87 0.78 6.44
N VAL A 22 10.30 0.38 5.30
CA VAL A 22 8.85 0.44 5.05
C VAL A 22 8.11 -0.48 6.04
N ALA A 23 8.60 -1.70 6.27
CA ALA A 23 8.01 -2.61 7.24
C ALA A 23 8.02 -2.03 8.66
N ILE A 24 9.13 -1.41 9.08
CA ILE A 24 9.25 -0.71 10.37
C ILE A 24 8.25 0.45 10.46
N PHE A 25 8.14 1.27 9.42
CA PHE A 25 7.18 2.37 9.38
C PHE A 25 5.74 1.88 9.54
N CYS A 26 5.34 0.83 8.81
CA CYS A 26 4.01 0.25 8.90
C CYS A 26 3.74 -0.36 10.28
N LYS A 27 4.71 -1.11 10.84
CA LYS A 27 4.58 -1.74 12.15
C LYS A 27 4.53 -0.71 13.28
N GLY A 28 5.35 0.33 13.20
CA GLY A 28 5.33 1.46 14.13
C GLY A 28 4.01 2.23 14.08
N THR A 29 3.45 2.44 12.89
CA THR A 29 2.13 3.08 12.72
C THR A 29 1.04 2.29 13.44
N LEU A 30 0.98 0.97 13.23
CA LEU A 30 0.00 0.11 13.91
C LEU A 30 0.22 0.12 15.42
N ALA A 31 1.45 -0.09 15.89
CA ALA A 31 1.78 -0.11 17.32
C ALA A 31 1.46 1.21 18.04
N THR A 32 1.52 2.35 17.33
CA THR A 32 1.24 3.66 17.91
C THR A 32 -0.26 3.93 18.06
N LEU A 33 -1.11 3.29 17.25
CA LEU A 33 -2.54 3.61 17.18
C LEU A 33 -3.28 3.58 18.54
N PRO A 34 -3.08 2.59 19.43
CA PRO A 34 -3.72 2.55 20.75
C PRO A 34 -3.35 3.75 21.64
N HIS A 35 -2.20 4.37 21.40
CA HIS A 35 -1.73 5.53 22.16
C HIS A 35 -2.34 6.84 21.65
N LEU A 36 -3.07 6.82 20.54
CA LEU A 36 -3.78 7.99 20.02
C LEU A 36 -5.20 8.12 20.60
N PHE A 37 -5.68 7.13 21.35
CA PHE A 37 -7.03 7.10 21.94
C PHE A 37 -8.19 7.20 20.92
N TRP A 38 -7.94 6.84 19.66
CA TRP A 38 -8.97 6.72 18.62
C TRP A 38 -8.64 5.56 17.67
N LYS A 39 -9.66 5.03 17.00
CA LYS A 39 -9.56 3.94 16.01
C LYS A 39 -10.15 4.40 14.68
N PRO A 40 -9.44 4.27 13.55
CA PRO A 40 -10.01 4.55 12.23
C PRO A 40 -11.00 3.46 11.83
N ASP A 41 -11.90 3.80 10.91
CA ASP A 41 -12.66 2.80 10.16
C ASP A 41 -11.83 2.21 9.02
N VAL A 42 -10.94 3.02 8.43
CA VAL A 42 -10.12 2.64 7.27
C VAL A 42 -8.66 3.10 7.42
N PHE A 43 -7.71 2.20 7.15
CA PHE A 43 -6.34 2.56 6.82
C PHE A 43 -6.20 2.85 5.32
N LEU A 44 -5.96 4.12 4.97
CA LEU A 44 -5.59 4.51 3.62
C LEU A 44 -4.08 4.36 3.43
N CYS A 45 -3.67 3.21 2.90
CA CYS A 45 -2.29 2.89 2.58
C CYS A 45 -1.89 3.64 1.30
N ASN A 46 -1.21 4.77 1.44
CA ASN A 46 -0.75 5.56 0.31
C ASN A 46 0.56 5.00 -0.28
N GLY A 47 0.51 4.49 -1.50
CA GLY A 47 1.67 4.03 -2.26
C GLY A 47 2.37 2.80 -1.68
N TRP A 48 3.51 2.46 -2.30
CA TRP A 48 4.31 1.28 -1.94
C TRP A 48 4.93 1.38 -0.54
N GLN A 49 5.11 2.59 -0.02
CA GLN A 49 5.67 2.88 1.30
C GLN A 49 4.76 2.44 2.46
N SER A 50 3.52 2.05 2.18
CA SER A 50 2.58 1.52 3.16
C SER A 50 2.06 0.12 2.80
N SER A 51 2.69 -0.52 1.82
CA SER A 51 2.24 -1.82 1.26
C SER A 51 2.36 -3.00 2.24
N PHE A 52 3.19 -2.90 3.27
CA PHE A 52 3.27 -3.89 4.35
C PHE A 52 2.10 -3.80 5.33
N LEU A 53 1.44 -2.64 5.44
CA LEU A 53 0.42 -2.40 6.47
C LEU A 53 -0.76 -3.37 6.38
N PRO A 54 -1.35 -3.68 5.21
CA PRO A 54 -2.47 -4.62 5.15
C PRO A 54 -2.13 -6.02 5.66
N ALA A 55 -0.94 -6.53 5.36
CA ALA A 55 -0.49 -7.84 5.83
C ALA A 55 -0.21 -7.82 7.33
N LEU A 56 0.52 -6.82 7.83
CA LEU A 56 0.77 -6.64 9.26
C LEU A 56 -0.53 -6.54 10.05
N TYR A 57 -1.45 -5.69 9.59
CA TYR A 57 -2.74 -5.53 10.23
C TYR A 57 -3.48 -6.88 10.30
N LYS A 58 -3.64 -7.57 9.17
CA LYS A 58 -4.40 -8.81 9.08
C LYS A 58 -3.79 -9.98 9.89
N GLU A 59 -2.47 -10.09 9.91
CA GLU A 59 -1.79 -11.22 10.56
C GLU A 59 -1.49 -11.00 12.04
N GLU A 60 -1.16 -9.77 12.46
CA GLU A 60 -0.69 -9.50 13.83
C GLU A 60 -1.63 -8.65 14.68
N TYR A 61 -2.56 -7.88 14.08
CA TYR A 61 -3.35 -6.87 14.82
C TYR A 61 -4.86 -7.09 14.76
N ALA A 62 -5.42 -7.56 13.65
CA ALA A 62 -6.86 -7.63 13.43
C ALA A 62 -7.61 -8.54 14.43
N SER A 63 -6.89 -9.45 15.12
CA SER A 63 -7.44 -10.32 16.16
C SER A 63 -7.46 -9.69 17.57
N LYS A 64 -6.95 -8.47 17.72
CA LYS A 64 -6.90 -7.74 19.00
C LYS A 64 -8.11 -6.80 19.09
N ASP A 65 -8.78 -6.78 20.23
CA ASP A 65 -10.03 -6.04 20.48
C ASP A 65 -10.00 -4.58 20.01
N PHE A 66 -8.91 -3.85 20.32
CA PHE A 66 -8.77 -2.45 19.92
C PHE A 66 -8.74 -2.24 18.39
N TYR A 67 -8.29 -3.23 17.63
CA TYR A 67 -8.07 -3.14 16.18
C TYR A 67 -9.22 -3.76 15.37
N GLU A 68 -10.29 -4.20 16.02
CA GLU A 68 -11.39 -4.87 15.32
C GLU A 68 -12.04 -3.98 14.25
N ASN A 69 -12.51 -4.62 13.18
CA ASN A 69 -13.35 -4.01 12.14
C ASN A 69 -12.72 -2.81 11.40
N ILE A 70 -11.40 -2.64 11.39
CA ILE A 70 -10.73 -1.66 10.53
C ILE A 70 -10.55 -2.27 9.13
N LYS A 71 -10.85 -1.50 8.08
CA LYS A 71 -10.62 -1.87 6.68
C LYS A 71 -9.29 -1.32 6.17
N THR A 72 -8.78 -1.90 5.09
CA THR A 72 -7.54 -1.46 4.45
C THR A 72 -7.79 -1.11 2.99
N ALA A 73 -7.40 0.11 2.59
CA ALA A 73 -7.47 0.57 1.21
C ALA A 73 -6.07 1.00 0.74
N LEU A 74 -5.57 0.36 -0.32
CA LEU A 74 -4.30 0.73 -0.95
C LEU A 74 -4.56 1.73 -2.07
N MET A 75 -4.03 2.94 -1.95
CA MET A 75 -4.13 3.98 -2.96
C MET A 75 -2.83 4.06 -3.77
N VAL A 76 -2.92 3.80 -5.06
CA VAL A 76 -1.79 3.80 -6.00
C VAL A 76 -1.95 4.97 -6.95
N HIS A 77 -1.02 5.92 -6.87
CA HIS A 77 -0.97 7.10 -7.74
C HIS A 77 0.27 7.10 -8.65
N SER A 78 1.23 6.21 -8.39
CA SER A 78 2.43 6.02 -9.19
C SER A 78 2.93 4.59 -9.05
N MET A 79 3.44 4.05 -10.16
CA MET A 79 4.15 2.78 -10.17
C MET A 79 5.53 3.01 -10.78
N ASP A 80 6.54 2.82 -9.94
CA ASP A 80 7.94 2.79 -10.34
C ASP A 80 8.54 1.48 -9.86
N ASP A 81 8.93 0.65 -10.81
CA ASP A 81 9.44 -0.70 -10.56
C ASP A 81 10.77 -0.67 -9.79
N GLU A 82 11.51 0.45 -9.82
CA GLU A 82 12.80 0.61 -9.14
C GLU A 82 12.67 0.52 -7.60
N TYR A 83 11.51 0.92 -7.04
CA TYR A 83 11.29 1.00 -5.59
C TYR A 83 10.39 -0.10 -5.03
N THR A 84 9.73 -0.86 -5.90
CA THR A 84 8.66 -1.79 -5.49
C THR A 84 9.11 -3.24 -5.39
N ASN A 85 10.37 -3.56 -5.67
CA ASN A 85 10.89 -4.92 -5.51
C ASN A 85 11.31 -5.20 -4.07
N PHE A 86 10.51 -5.98 -3.34
CA PHE A 86 10.73 -6.31 -1.92
C PHE A 86 11.26 -7.72 -1.75
N GLY A 87 12.25 -7.88 -0.87
CA GLY A 87 12.91 -9.14 -0.61
C GLY A 87 12.23 -9.98 0.47
N GLN A 88 12.38 -11.30 0.36
CA GLN A 88 11.85 -12.28 1.35
C GLN A 88 12.26 -11.94 2.80
N ALA A 89 13.53 -11.55 3.01
CA ALA A 89 14.07 -11.25 4.33
C ALA A 89 13.31 -10.13 5.05
N ALA A 90 12.77 -9.14 4.33
CA ALA A 90 11.98 -8.06 4.93
C ALA A 90 10.65 -8.57 5.50
N PHE A 91 9.99 -9.52 4.83
CA PHE A 91 8.76 -10.17 5.33
C PHE A 91 9.04 -11.02 6.56
N GLU A 92 10.12 -11.82 6.54
CA GLU A 92 10.52 -12.66 7.67
C GLU A 92 10.84 -11.80 8.91
N LYS A 93 11.64 -10.75 8.75
CA LYS A 93 11.96 -9.81 9.83
C LYS A 93 10.75 -9.04 10.33
N ALA A 94 9.78 -8.76 9.46
CA ALA A 94 8.53 -8.12 9.85
C ALA A 94 7.62 -9.03 10.68
N GLY A 95 7.88 -10.35 10.71
CA GLY A 95 7.03 -11.36 11.36
C GLY A 95 5.89 -11.86 10.47
N LEU A 96 5.95 -11.60 9.17
CA LEU A 96 4.89 -11.95 8.21
C LEU A 96 5.14 -13.28 7.53
N LYS A 97 4.05 -13.91 7.08
CA LYS A 97 4.13 -14.99 6.09
C LYS A 97 4.69 -14.47 4.78
N ILE A 98 5.38 -15.36 4.05
CA ILE A 98 5.87 -15.05 2.72
C ILE A 98 4.68 -14.95 1.75
N PRO A 99 4.55 -13.87 0.96
CA PRO A 99 3.48 -13.72 -0.03
C PRO A 99 3.47 -14.86 -1.05
N ALA A 100 2.29 -15.34 -1.44
CA ALA A 100 2.16 -16.41 -2.43
C ALA A 100 2.66 -15.98 -3.82
N SER A 101 2.66 -14.68 -4.10
CA SER A 101 3.20 -14.07 -5.31
C SER A 101 4.73 -13.99 -5.34
N MET A 102 5.43 -14.34 -4.25
CA MET A 102 6.89 -14.29 -4.19
C MET A 102 7.54 -15.26 -5.17
N LYS A 103 8.50 -14.75 -5.96
CA LYS A 103 9.25 -15.52 -6.96
C LYS A 103 10.74 -15.22 -6.82
N LYS A 104 11.56 -16.26 -6.71
CA LYS A 104 13.02 -16.14 -6.59
C LYS A 104 13.44 -15.16 -5.48
N GLY A 105 12.76 -15.24 -4.33
CA GLY A 105 13.03 -14.42 -3.13
C GLY A 105 12.60 -12.95 -3.22
N ASN A 106 11.86 -12.56 -4.27
CA ASN A 106 11.41 -11.18 -4.47
C ASN A 106 9.92 -11.12 -4.88
N VAL A 107 9.28 -10.00 -4.59
CA VAL A 107 7.89 -9.71 -4.99
C VAL A 107 7.71 -8.21 -5.23
N ASN A 108 6.77 -7.85 -6.10
CA ASN A 108 6.33 -6.46 -6.20
C ASN A 108 5.52 -6.08 -4.95
N ALA A 109 5.79 -4.92 -4.36
CA ALA A 109 5.13 -4.39 -3.17
C ALA A 109 3.60 -4.37 -3.29
N TYR A 110 3.08 -3.98 -4.46
CA TYR A 110 1.65 -3.96 -4.72
C TYR A 110 1.06 -5.36 -4.93
N GLU A 111 1.83 -6.33 -5.44
CA GLU A 111 1.41 -7.74 -5.47
C GLU A 111 1.25 -8.32 -4.08
N ALA A 112 2.24 -8.12 -3.22
CA ALA A 112 2.19 -8.58 -1.85
C ALA A 112 1.01 -7.94 -1.09
N ALA A 113 0.81 -6.63 -1.23
CA ALA A 113 -0.30 -5.94 -0.59
C ALA A 113 -1.68 -6.44 -1.07
N ALA A 114 -1.82 -6.78 -2.36
CA ALA A 114 -3.08 -7.25 -2.94
C ALA A 114 -3.62 -8.55 -2.32
N GLU A 115 -2.74 -9.36 -1.71
CA GLU A 115 -3.13 -10.61 -1.03
C GLU A 115 -3.94 -10.34 0.25
N SER A 116 -3.68 -9.22 0.92
CA SER A 116 -4.24 -8.90 2.25
C SER A 116 -5.19 -7.71 2.26
N VAL A 117 -5.04 -6.75 1.34
CA VAL A 117 -5.85 -5.52 1.31
C VAL A 117 -7.32 -5.76 0.97
N ASP A 118 -8.22 -4.94 1.52
CA ASP A 118 -9.66 -5.01 1.22
C ASP A 118 -10.03 -4.33 -0.10
N LEU A 119 -9.39 -3.20 -0.40
CA LEU A 119 -9.63 -2.37 -1.57
C LEU A 119 -8.31 -1.85 -2.18
N ILE A 120 -8.24 -1.80 -3.51
CA ILE A 120 -7.16 -1.13 -4.26
C ILE A 120 -7.80 0.02 -5.05
N ILE A 121 -7.28 1.22 -4.86
CA ILE A 121 -7.69 2.45 -5.55
C ILE A 121 -6.57 2.84 -6.50
N ALA A 122 -6.83 2.79 -7.80
CA ALA A 122 -5.92 3.29 -8.82
C ALA A 122 -6.28 4.74 -9.17
N LEU A 123 -5.42 5.68 -8.82
CA LEU A 123 -5.55 7.07 -9.25
C LEU A 123 -4.91 7.23 -10.63
N GLU A 124 -5.72 7.52 -11.63
CA GLU A 124 -5.31 7.51 -13.03
C GLU A 124 -5.52 8.87 -13.68
N SER A 125 -4.44 9.47 -14.18
CA SER A 125 -4.49 10.66 -15.03
C SER A 125 -4.51 10.26 -16.51
N PRO A 126 -4.90 11.17 -17.44
CA PRO A 126 -4.77 10.94 -18.88
C PRO A 126 -3.39 10.42 -19.32
N SER A 127 -2.30 10.95 -18.76
CA SER A 127 -0.93 10.53 -19.08
C SER A 127 -0.43 9.28 -18.35
N ASN A 128 -1.12 8.83 -17.30
CA ASN A 128 -0.62 7.77 -16.43
C ASN A 128 -1.70 6.72 -16.10
N ASN A 129 -1.78 5.70 -16.96
CA ASN A 129 -2.68 4.56 -16.82
C ASN A 129 -2.21 3.59 -15.71
N ILE A 130 -2.55 3.91 -14.46
CA ILE A 130 -2.21 3.08 -13.29
C ILE A 130 -2.99 1.77 -13.29
N THR A 131 -4.24 1.76 -13.75
CA THR A 131 -5.07 0.54 -13.72
C THR A 131 -4.50 -0.54 -14.62
N GLU A 132 -4.06 -0.20 -15.82
CA GLU A 132 -3.42 -1.15 -16.73
C GLU A 132 -2.11 -1.69 -16.14
N LYS A 133 -1.26 -0.82 -15.57
CA LYS A 133 0.00 -1.22 -14.93
C LYS A 133 -0.23 -2.18 -13.77
N LEU A 134 -1.20 -1.89 -12.91
CA LEU A 134 -1.60 -2.77 -11.81
C LEU A 134 -2.14 -4.11 -12.30
N LEU A 135 -2.93 -4.13 -13.37
CA LEU A 135 -3.48 -5.38 -13.92
C LEU A 135 -2.45 -6.27 -14.63
N LYS A 136 -1.23 -5.77 -14.90
CA LYS A 136 -0.10 -6.60 -15.35
C LYS A 136 0.47 -7.47 -14.21
N LEU A 137 0.24 -7.07 -12.96
CA LEU A 137 0.66 -7.82 -11.78
C LEU A 137 -0.30 -9.00 -11.51
N PRO A 138 0.16 -10.27 -11.56
CA PRO A 138 -0.70 -11.44 -11.43
C PRO A 138 -1.59 -11.45 -10.18
N ALA A 139 -1.06 -11.11 -9.00
CA ALA A 139 -1.83 -11.11 -7.75
C ALA A 139 -2.96 -10.06 -7.78
N VAL A 140 -2.67 -8.86 -8.28
CA VAL A 140 -3.66 -7.78 -8.43
C VAL A 140 -4.73 -8.18 -9.45
N LYS A 141 -4.33 -8.75 -10.59
CA LYS A 141 -5.26 -9.25 -11.63
C LYS A 141 -6.20 -10.33 -11.09
N ALA A 142 -5.69 -11.25 -10.28
CA ALA A 142 -6.50 -12.27 -9.61
C ALA A 142 -7.52 -11.66 -8.64
N LYS A 143 -7.21 -10.49 -8.06
CA LYS A 143 -8.07 -9.74 -7.15
C LYS A 143 -8.76 -8.54 -7.81
N LYS A 144 -8.93 -8.52 -9.14
CA LYS A 144 -9.54 -7.40 -9.89
C LYS A 144 -10.86 -6.87 -9.34
N LYS A 145 -11.65 -7.70 -8.63
CA LYS A 145 -12.91 -7.28 -7.98
C LYS A 145 -12.70 -6.26 -6.85
N LYS A 146 -11.50 -6.20 -6.29
CA LYS A 146 -11.08 -5.22 -5.27
C LYS A 146 -10.48 -3.96 -5.87
N LEU A 147 -10.30 -3.88 -7.19
CA LEU A 147 -9.69 -2.73 -7.85
C LEU A 147 -10.76 -1.73 -8.31
N VAL A 148 -10.59 -0.47 -7.91
CA VAL A 148 -11.41 0.66 -8.36
C VAL A 148 -10.51 1.70 -9.00
N THR A 149 -10.85 2.11 -10.22
CA THR A 149 -10.19 3.24 -10.87
C THR A 149 -10.88 4.55 -10.48
N VAL A 150 -10.10 5.54 -10.09
CA VAL A 150 -10.54 6.92 -9.87
C VAL A 150 -9.74 7.80 -10.82
N LYS A 151 -10.44 8.53 -11.69
CA LYS A 151 -9.81 9.45 -12.64
C LYS A 151 -9.40 10.72 -11.91
N VAL A 152 -8.16 11.16 -12.09
CA VAL A 152 -7.65 12.42 -11.53
C VAL A 152 -7.43 13.45 -12.65
N PRO A 153 -7.69 14.75 -12.38
CA PRO A 153 -7.44 15.80 -13.35
C PRO A 153 -5.95 15.95 -13.66
N GLU A 154 -5.63 16.44 -14.84
CA GLU A 154 -4.27 16.76 -15.28
C GLU A 154 -4.31 18.08 -16.07
N GLY A 155 -3.33 18.96 -15.83
CA GLY A 155 -3.27 20.30 -16.42
C GLY A 155 -3.02 21.40 -15.40
N GLU A 156 -3.19 22.66 -15.82
CA GLU A 156 -2.89 23.84 -14.99
C GLU A 156 -4.00 24.19 -13.99
N MET A 157 -5.25 23.89 -14.33
CA MET A 157 -6.41 24.11 -13.45
C MET A 157 -6.97 22.76 -13.03
N LEU A 158 -6.76 22.40 -11.76
CA LEU A 158 -7.12 21.09 -11.22
C LEU A 158 -8.35 21.22 -10.33
N ASP A 159 -9.44 20.56 -10.71
CA ASP A 159 -10.62 20.38 -9.85
C ASP A 159 -10.62 18.96 -9.27
N TYR A 160 -10.32 18.86 -7.98
CA TYR A 160 -10.29 17.60 -7.23
C TYR A 160 -11.62 17.26 -6.57
N GLN A 161 -12.65 18.12 -6.62
CA GLN A 161 -13.95 17.82 -6.02
C GLN A 161 -14.56 16.52 -6.57
N PRO A 162 -14.54 16.25 -7.90
CA PRO A 162 -15.04 14.98 -8.43
C PRO A 162 -14.25 13.75 -7.95
N VAL A 163 -12.95 13.93 -7.65
CA VAL A 163 -12.09 12.88 -7.10
C VAL A 163 -12.49 12.58 -5.66
N ALA A 164 -12.65 13.63 -4.85
CA ALA A 164 -13.11 13.52 -3.45
C ALA A 164 -14.49 12.85 -3.38
N ASP A 165 -15.48 13.35 -4.13
CA ASP A 165 -16.84 12.78 -4.17
C ASP A 165 -16.84 11.30 -4.57
N LYS A 166 -15.90 10.90 -5.44
CA LYS A 166 -15.75 9.51 -5.86
C LYS A 166 -15.12 8.66 -4.75
N LEU A 167 -14.10 9.18 -4.07
CA LEU A 167 -13.43 8.50 -2.96
C LEU A 167 -14.38 8.31 -1.78
N ASP A 168 -15.20 9.32 -1.46
CA ASP A 168 -16.20 9.23 -0.38
C ASP A 168 -17.16 8.06 -0.62
N LYS A 169 -17.75 7.98 -1.82
CA LYS A 169 -18.62 6.85 -2.22
C LYS A 169 -17.91 5.50 -2.18
N VAL A 170 -16.60 5.48 -2.47
CA VAL A 170 -15.79 4.26 -2.43
C VAL A 170 -15.56 3.82 -0.98
N PHE A 171 -15.29 4.75 -0.07
CA PHE A 171 -15.09 4.45 1.35
C PHE A 171 -16.41 4.11 2.07
N GLU A 172 -17.51 4.80 1.75
CA GLU A 172 -18.84 4.43 2.23
C GLU A 172 -19.17 2.97 1.91
N LYS A 173 -18.92 2.54 0.66
CA LYS A 173 -19.13 1.16 0.22
C LYS A 173 -18.17 0.15 0.88
N LEU A 174 -16.96 0.59 1.24
CA LEU A 174 -15.99 -0.28 1.92
C LEU A 174 -16.40 -0.56 3.38
N ASN A 175 -17.09 0.40 4.00
CA ASN A 175 -17.53 0.34 5.40
C ASN A 175 -18.95 -0.21 5.58
N SER A 176 -19.77 -0.27 4.52
CA SER A 176 -21.09 -0.91 4.49
C SER A 176 -21.02 -2.43 4.46
#